data_AF-A0A7L3DTQ6-F1
#
_entry.id   AF-A0A7L3DTQ6-F1
#
_cell.length_a   1.000
_cell.length_b   1.000
_cell.length_c   1.000
_cell.angle_alpha   90.00
_cell.angle_beta   90.00
_cell.angle_gamma   90.00
#
_symmetry.space_group_name_H-M   'P 1'
#
loop_
_entity.id
_entity.type
_entity.pdbx_description
1 polymer ?
#
loop_
_entity_poly.entity_id
_entity_poly.type
_entity_poly.pdbx_seq_one_letter_code
_entity_poly.pdbx_strand_id
1 'polypeptide(L)'
;LQDFKLEFGHHQGKTSSIWHGGTATIVQSPGDEVWGIVWKMNTSNLSSLDKQEGVESGIYVPIEVNVHTQAGKVLTCRSYQMKDYVCGPPSPQYKKV
;
A
#
# COMPACT_ATOMS: atom_id res chain seq x y z
N LEU A 1 8.56 1.94 -8.21
CA LEU A 1 7.65 0.88 -8.71
C LEU A 1 7.03 1.43 -9.98
N GLN A 2 7.41 0.88 -11.12
CA GLN A 2 6.99 1.35 -12.44
C GLN A 2 5.57 0.87 -12.76
N ASP A 3 4.82 1.67 -13.50
CA ASP A 3 3.45 1.39 -13.98
C ASP A 3 2.40 1.27 -12.86
N PHE A 4 2.64 1.98 -11.77
CA PHE A 4 1.70 2.12 -10.66
C PHE A 4 1.56 3.58 -10.25
N LYS A 5 0.39 3.93 -9.72
CA LYS A 5 0.06 5.24 -9.17
C LYS A 5 -0.39 5.14 -7.72
N LEU A 6 0.04 6.09 -6.90
CA LEU A 6 -0.44 6.25 -5.52
C LEU A 6 -1.83 6.88 -5.52
N GLU A 7 -2.75 6.26 -4.78
CA GLU A 7 -4.08 6.78 -4.49
C GLU A 7 -4.39 6.73 -3.00
N PHE A 8 -5.46 7.40 -2.60
CA PHE A 8 -6.00 7.33 -1.25
C PHE A 8 -7.46 6.91 -1.31
N GLY A 9 -7.83 5.98 -0.45
CA GLY A 9 -9.12 5.29 -0.53
C GLY A 9 -9.76 4.99 0.81
N HIS A 10 -11.08 4.97 0.80
CA HIS A 10 -11.91 4.45 1.88
C HIS A 10 -12.30 3.02 1.53
N HIS A 11 -11.78 2.03 2.26
CA HIS A 11 -12.12 0.62 2.04
C HIS A 11 -13.63 0.42 2.16
N GLN A 12 -14.28 -0.13 1.12
CA GLN A 12 -15.74 -0.26 1.04
C GLN A 12 -16.51 1.06 1.32
N GLY A 13 -15.91 2.21 1.00
CA GLY A 13 -16.48 3.54 1.30
C GLY A 13 -16.48 3.91 2.79
N LYS A 14 -15.88 3.09 3.66
CA LYS A 14 -15.80 3.35 5.10
C LYS A 14 -14.54 4.14 5.44
N THR A 15 -14.70 5.21 6.20
CA THR A 15 -13.57 6.01 6.68
C THR A 15 -12.80 5.23 7.75
N SER A 16 -11.47 5.23 7.68
CA SER A 16 -10.63 4.63 8.71
C SER A 16 -10.88 5.30 10.06
N SER A 17 -11.18 4.51 11.10
CA SER A 17 -11.35 5.02 12.47
C SER A 17 -10.03 5.46 13.10
N ILE A 18 -8.90 5.01 12.57
CA ILE A 18 -7.56 5.39 13.04
C ILE A 18 -7.16 6.71 12.37
N TRP A 19 -7.26 6.74 11.03
CA TRP A 19 -6.72 7.84 10.24
C TRP A 19 -7.72 8.93 9.92
N HIS A 20 -9.02 8.70 10.10
CA HIS A 20 -10.09 9.68 9.85
C HIS A 20 -10.04 10.28 8.43
N GLY A 21 -9.60 9.48 7.45
CA GLY A 21 -9.48 9.86 6.04
C GLY A 21 -9.19 8.64 5.16
N GLY A 22 -8.95 8.87 3.87
CA GLY A 22 -8.51 7.84 2.94
C GLY A 22 -7.08 7.38 3.26
N THR A 23 -6.84 6.07 3.24
CA THR A 23 -5.49 5.49 3.44
C THR A 23 -4.86 5.16 2.10
N ALA A 24 -3.52 5.09 2.06
CA ALA A 24 -2.77 4.93 0.83
C ALA A 24 -3.03 3.57 0.16
N THR A 25 -3.12 3.56 -1.17
CA THR A 25 -3.10 2.34 -1.96
C THR A 25 -2.40 2.59 -3.29
N ILE A 26 -2.08 1.53 -4.02
CA ILE A 26 -1.47 1.64 -5.34
C ILE A 26 -2.35 0.95 -6.37
N VAL A 27 -2.44 1.52 -7.57
CA VAL A 27 -3.19 0.96 -8.70
C VAL A 27 -2.31 0.91 -9.93
N GLN A 28 -2.55 -0.06 -10.81
CA GLN A 28 -1.85 -0.12 -12.09
C GLN A 28 -2.19 1.12 -12.91
N SER A 29 -1.16 1.79 -13.40
CA SER A 29 -1.27 2.98 -14.22
C SER A 29 -0.03 3.08 -15.09
N PRO A 30 -0.08 2.58 -16.34
CA PRO A 30 1.08 2.56 -17.23
C PRO A 30 1.70 3.95 -17.40
N GLY A 31 3.01 4.04 -17.23
CA GLY A 31 3.77 5.29 -17.30
C GLY A 31 3.84 6.09 -16.00
N ASP A 32 3.02 5.80 -14.99
CA ASP A 32 3.18 6.37 -13.65
C ASP A 32 4.22 5.59 -12.82
N GLU A 33 4.67 6.19 -11.73
CA GLU A 33 5.55 5.53 -10.77
C GLU A 33 5.20 5.86 -9.31
N VAL A 34 5.48 4.88 -8.44
CA VAL A 34 5.44 5.06 -6.98
C VAL A 34 6.81 4.84 -6.39
N TRP A 35 7.30 5.82 -5.63
CA TRP A 35 8.50 5.70 -4.81
C TRP A 35 8.14 5.22 -3.40
N GLY A 36 9.04 4.48 -2.78
CA GLY A 36 8.82 3.93 -1.43
C GLY A 36 10.10 3.39 -0.82
N ILE A 37 9.98 2.82 0.38
CA ILE A 37 11.08 2.21 1.13
C ILE A 37 10.94 0.69 1.11
N VAL A 38 12.04 -0.01 0.85
CA VAL A 38 12.11 -1.47 0.96
C VAL A 38 12.63 -1.84 2.35
N TRP A 39 11.82 -2.55 3.13
CA TRP A 39 12.18 -3.06 4.44
C TRP A 39 12.54 -4.54 4.36
N LYS A 40 13.69 -4.93 4.94
CA LYS A 40 14.05 -6.34 5.13
C LYS A 40 13.60 -6.77 6.53
N MET A 41 12.73 -7.77 6.59
CA MET A 41 12.20 -8.31 7.85
C MET A 41 12.36 -9.84 7.91
N ASN A 42 12.23 -10.40 9.10
CA ASN A 42 12.16 -11.85 9.26
C ASN A 42 10.81 -12.37 8.77
N THR A 43 10.78 -13.55 8.15
CA THR A 43 9.55 -14.20 7.67
C THR A 43 8.60 -14.56 8.81
N SER A 44 9.10 -14.71 10.04
CA SER A 44 8.26 -14.88 11.23
C SER A 44 7.35 -13.68 11.51
N ASN A 45 7.66 -12.49 10.98
CA ASN A 45 6.82 -11.30 11.11
C ASN A 45 5.69 -11.21 10.07
N LEU A 46 5.63 -12.14 9.11
CA LEU A 46 4.68 -12.08 8.00
C LEU A 46 3.22 -12.01 8.46
N SER A 47 2.82 -12.89 9.39
CA SER A 47 1.46 -12.90 9.92
C SER A 47 1.12 -11.63 10.71
N SER A 48 2.09 -11.06 11.42
CA SER A 48 1.91 -9.79 12.13
C SER A 48 1.71 -8.64 11.15
N LEU A 49 2.44 -8.62 10.03
CA LEU A 49 2.28 -7.60 9.00
C LEU A 49 0.92 -7.73 8.29
N ASP A 50 0.54 -8.94 7.89
CA ASP A 50 -0.76 -9.20 7.27
C ASP A 50 -1.94 -8.81 8.20
N LYS A 51 -1.77 -9.02 9.51
CA LYS A 51 -2.77 -8.58 10.51
C LYS A 51 -2.85 -7.05 10.62
N GLN A 52 -1.73 -6.33 10.57
CA GLN A 52 -1.70 -4.86 10.61
C GLN A 52 -2.39 -4.25 9.40
N GLU A 53 -2.19 -4.85 8.22
CA GLU A 53 -2.81 -4.44 6.96
C GLU A 53 -4.26 -4.95 6.82
N GLY A 54 -4.81 -5.62 7.84
CA GLY A 54 -6.20 -6.08 7.85
C GLY A 54 -6.52 -7.08 6.75
N VAL A 55 -5.55 -7.92 6.35
CA VAL A 55 -5.72 -8.91 5.27
C VAL A 55 -6.88 -9.87 5.55
N GLU A 56 -6.99 -10.37 6.79
CA GLU A 56 -8.11 -11.24 7.21
C GLU A 56 -9.47 -10.54 7.11
N SER A 57 -9.50 -9.21 7.23
CA SER A 57 -10.70 -8.38 7.09
C SER A 57 -10.92 -7.87 5.66
N GLY A 58 -10.04 -8.23 4.71
CA GLY A 58 -10.13 -7.83 3.31
C GLY A 58 -9.80 -6.37 3.02
N ILE A 59 -9.24 -5.62 3.99
CA ILE A 59 -8.93 -4.19 3.83
C ILE A 59 -7.88 -4.02 2.72
N TYR A 60 -6.79 -4.76 2.82
CA TYR A 60 -5.79 -4.89 1.77
C TYR A 60 -5.61 -6.36 1.38
N VAL A 61 -5.15 -6.57 0.15
CA VAL A 61 -4.65 -7.86 -0.31
C VAL A 61 -3.14 -7.80 -0.45
N PRO A 62 -2.41 -8.86 -0.04
CA PRO A 62 -0.99 -8.93 -0.28
C PRO A 62 -0.72 -9.14 -1.78
N ILE A 63 0.29 -8.45 -2.28
CA ILE A 63 0.77 -8.54 -3.65
C ILE A 63 2.29 -8.72 -3.67
N GLU A 64 2.79 -9.32 -4.73
CA GLU A 64 4.21 -9.37 -5.04
C GLU A 64 4.51 -8.36 -6.15
N VAL A 65 5.53 -7.53 -5.94
CA VAL A 65 5.92 -6.47 -6.87
C VAL A 65 7.42 -6.51 -7.11
N ASN A 66 7.81 -6.20 -8.34
CA ASN A 66 9.21 -5.98 -8.70
C ASN A 66 9.50 -4.48 -8.65
N VAL A 67 10.42 -4.06 -7.79
CA VAL A 67 10.83 -2.66 -7.63
C VAL A 67 12.27 -2.47 -8.07
N HIS A 68 12.54 -1.33 -8.70
CA HIS A 68 13.89 -0.95 -9.11
C HIS A 68 14.51 -0.06 -8.04
N THR A 69 15.73 -0.38 -7.62
CA THR A 69 16.54 0.52 -6.81
C THR A 69 17.14 1.62 -7.69
N GLN A 70 17.59 2.72 -7.08
CA GLN A 70 18.30 3.79 -7.80
C GLN A 70 19.58 3.30 -8.49
N ALA A 71 20.17 2.20 -8.01
CA ALA A 71 21.32 1.54 -8.65
C ALA A 71 20.92 0.59 -9.80
N GLY A 72 19.64 0.55 -10.19
CA GLY A 72 19.12 -0.28 -11.28
C GLY A 72 18.88 -1.75 -10.92
N LYS A 73 19.05 -2.14 -9.65
CA LYS A 73 18.78 -3.52 -9.20
C LYS A 73 17.27 -3.75 -9.07
N VAL A 74 16.79 -4.90 -9.54
CA VAL A 74 15.41 -5.34 -9.32
C VAL A 74 15.31 -6.14 -8.01
N LEU A 75 14.33 -5.83 -7.18
CA LEU A 75 13.99 -6.54 -5.96
C LEU A 75 12.55 -7.01 -6.03
N THR A 76 12.31 -8.29 -5.73
CA THR A 76 10.97 -8.83 -5.53
C THR A 76 10.55 -8.57 -4.09
N CYS A 77 9.45 -7.85 -3.90
CA CYS A 77 8.99 -7.38 -2.60
C CYS A 77 7.53 -7.74 -2.40
N ARG A 78 7.15 -8.05 -1.15
CA ARG A 78 5.75 -8.08 -0.74
C ARG A 78 5.26 -6.65 -0.51
N SER A 79 4.05 -6.36 -0.95
CA SER A 79 3.35 -5.10 -0.67
C SER A 79 1.85 -5.37 -0.50
N TYR A 80 1.05 -4.32 -0.34
CA TYR A 80 -0.38 -4.41 -0.03
C TYR A 80 -1.17 -3.43 -0.89
N GLN A 81 -2.32 -3.88 -1.41
CA GLN A 81 -3.18 -3.10 -2.28
C GLN A 81 -4.64 -3.23 -1.85
N MET A 82 -5.40 -2.13 -1.90
CA MET A 82 -6.85 -2.16 -1.73
C MET A 82 -7.49 -2.48 -3.08
N LYS A 83 -8.40 -3.46 -3.10
CA LYS A 83 -9.16 -3.81 -4.31
C LYS A 83 -10.56 -3.23 -4.34
N ASP A 84 -11.16 -3.01 -3.17
CA ASP A 84 -12.51 -2.49 -3.00
C ASP A 84 -12.45 -1.22 -2.13
N TYR A 85 -12.34 -0.07 -2.80
CA TYR A 85 -12.27 1.24 -2.16
C TYR A 85 -12.98 2.32 -2.98
N VAL A 86 -13.36 3.39 -2.29
CA VAL A 86 -13.82 4.63 -2.89
C VAL A 86 -12.73 5.67 -2.73
N CYS A 87 -12.30 6.31 -3.82
CA CYS A 87 -11.26 7.34 -3.77
C CYS A 87 -11.69 8.47 -2.82
N GLY A 88 -10.76 8.93 -1.98
CA GLY A 88 -11.01 10.01 -1.03
C GLY A 88 -9.71 10.55 -0.43
N PRO A 89 -9.68 11.83 -0.03
CA PRO A 89 -8.45 12.46 0.42
C PRO A 89 -7.96 11.84 1.74
N PRO A 90 -6.63 11.80 1.95
CA PRO A 90 -6.08 11.48 3.26
C PRO A 90 -6.39 12.59 4.27
N SER A 91 -6.41 12.23 5.54
CA SER A 91 -6.49 13.22 6.61
C SER A 91 -5.18 14.02 6.73
N PRO A 92 -5.21 15.24 7.28
CA PRO A 92 -4.00 16.04 7.47
C PRO A 92 -2.93 15.37 8.35
N GLN A 93 -3.34 14.51 9.29
CA GLN A 93 -2.44 13.78 10.18
C GLN A 93 -1.77 12.62 9.44
N TYR A 94 -2.53 11.87 8.64
CA TYR A 94 -1.98 10.76 7.84
C TYR A 94 -1.05 11.24 6.73
N LYS A 95 -1.25 12.46 6.21
CA LYS A 95 -0.33 13.04 5.21
C LYS A 95 1.02 13.47 5.80
N LYS A 96 1.12 13.67 7.12
CA LYS A 96 2.32 14.17 7.80
C LYS A 96 3.24 13.07 8.30
N VAL A 97 2.78 11.82 8.33
CA VAL A 97 3.60 10.67 8.71
C VAL A 97 4.55 10.23 7.60
#